data_AF-A0A539EM49-F1
#
_entry.id   AF-A0A539EM49-F1
#
_cell.length_a   1.000
_cell.length_b   1.000
_cell.length_c   1.000
_cell.angle_alpha   90.00
_cell.angle_beta   90.00
_cell.angle_gamma   90.00
#
_symmetry.space_group_name_H-M   'P 1'
#
loop_
_entity.id
_entity.type
_entity.pdbx_description
1 polymer ?
#
loop_
_entity_poly.entity_id
_entity_poly.type
_entity_poly.pdbx_seq_one_letter_code
_entity_poly.pdbx_strand_id
1 'polypeptide(L)' 'MNVQFLRRRAGLALPVSALNSRSGFGVGDVRSLEAFFAWLAEAGFSVLQLLPLGDLGPGDSCPYAGLSALALEALTL' A
#
# COMPACT_ATOMS: atom_id res chain seq x y z
N MET A 1 0.43 -27.03 5.24
CA MET A 1 -0.37 -25.82 4.95
C MET A 1 -0.91 -25.95 3.53
N ASN A 2 -2.23 -26.08 3.37
CA ASN A 2 -2.85 -26.27 2.06
C ASN A 2 -3.20 -24.89 1.48
N VAL A 3 -2.30 -24.30 0.71
CA VAL A 3 -2.51 -23.01 0.05
C VAL A 3 -3.31 -23.28 -1.22
N GLN A 4 -4.63 -23.10 -1.19
CA GLN A 4 -5.47 -23.28 -2.37
C GLN A 4 -5.26 -22.13 -3.38
N PHE A 5 -4.31 -22.30 -4.29
CA PHE A 5 -4.11 -21.41 -5.45
C PHE A 5 -5.26 -21.48 -6.49
N LEU A 6 -6.22 -22.39 -6.31
CA LEU A 6 -7.28 -22.69 -7.29
C LEU A 6 -8.55 -21.82 -7.18
N ARG A 7 -8.68 -20.95 -6.16
CA ARG A 7 -9.82 -20.02 -6.07
C ARG A 7 -9.52 -18.72 -6.81
N ARG A 8 -10.45 -18.29 -7.67
CA ARG A 8 -10.44 -16.94 -8.25
C ARG A 8 -10.57 -15.92 -7.12
N ARG A 9 -9.69 -14.92 -7.13
CA ARG A 9 -9.62 -13.84 -6.15
C ARG A 9 -9.60 -12.51 -6.89
N ALA A 10 -10.22 -11.51 -6.29
CA ALA A 10 -10.09 -10.12 -6.69
C ALA A 10 -9.27 -9.36 -5.66
N GLY A 11 -8.60 -8.30 -6.12
CA GLY A 11 -7.79 -7.43 -5.29
C GLY A 11 -7.55 -6.07 -5.93
N LEU A 12 -6.84 -5.20 -5.21
CA LEU A 12 -6.49 -3.86 -5.64
C LEU A 12 -4.97 -3.66 -5.68
N ALA A 13 -4.51 -2.86 -6.64
CA ALA A 13 -3.12 -2.44 -6.78
C ALA A 13 -3.05 -0.90 -6.74
N LEU A 14 -2.38 -0.33 -5.73
CA LEU A 14 -2.34 1.12 -5.52
C LEU A 14 -1.10 1.56 -4.73
N PRO A 15 -0.66 2.82 -4.85
CA PRO A 15 0.35 3.38 -3.95
C PRO A 15 -0.29 3.73 -2.60
N VAL A 16 0.44 3.48 -1.50
CA VAL A 16 -0.06 3.80 -0.14
C VAL A 16 -0.41 5.28 -0.01
N SER A 17 0.31 6.17 -0.71
CA SER A 17 0.08 7.61 -0.73
C SER A 17 -1.29 8.03 -1.27
N ALA A 18 -1.96 7.17 -2.06
CA ALA A 18 -3.31 7.40 -2.55
C ALA A 18 -4.40 7.11 -1.50
N LEU A 19 -4.06 6.42 -0.41
CA LEU A 19 -4.97 6.25 0.70
C LEU A 19 -5.12 7.58 1.43
N ASN A 20 -6.35 7.97 1.72
CA ASN A 20 -6.62 9.15 2.53
C ASN A 20 -7.27 8.70 3.83
N SER A 21 -6.78 9.21 4.95
CA SER A 21 -7.42 9.06 6.24
C SER A 21 -7.81 10.44 6.78
N ARG A 22 -8.93 10.50 7.50
CA ARG A 22 -9.40 11.73 8.16
C ARG A 22 -8.39 12.30 9.15
N SER A 23 -7.51 11.47 9.68
CA SER A 23 -6.45 11.82 10.62
C SER A 23 -5.08 12.03 9.96
N GLY A 24 -4.95 11.80 8.66
CA GLY A 24 -3.69 11.90 7.93
C GLY A 24 -3.40 13.31 7.42
N PHE A 25 -2.18 13.53 6.93
CA PHE A 25 -1.71 14.82 6.42
C PHE A 25 -2.01 15.04 4.92
N GLY A 26 -3.07 14.44 4.40
CA GLY A 26 -3.42 14.48 2.97
C GLY A 26 -2.60 13.53 2.09
N VAL A 27 -1.69 12.76 2.67
CA VAL A 27 -0.97 11.63 2.05
C VAL A 27 -1.18 10.38 2.91
N GLY A 28 -1.39 9.24 2.26
CA GLY A 28 -1.59 7.97 2.95
C GLY A 28 -0.30 7.39 3.51
N ASP A 29 -0.43 6.81 4.71
CA ASP A 29 0.61 6.11 5.46
C ASP A 29 0.15 4.68 5.81
N VAL A 30 1.03 3.92 6.47
CA VAL A 30 0.73 2.55 6.90
C VAL A 30 -0.47 2.50 7.85
N ARG A 31 -0.69 3.53 8.70
CA ARG A 31 -1.87 3.60 9.58
C ARG A 31 -3.17 3.69 8.81
N SER A 32 -3.15 4.36 7.65
CA SER A 32 -4.31 4.46 6.75
C SER A 32 -4.75 3.09 6.19
N LEU A 33 -3.87 2.07 6.24
CA LEU A 33 -4.21 0.71 5.82
C LEU A 33 -5.20 0.03 6.77
N GLU A 34 -5.24 0.36 8.05
CA GLU A 34 -6.13 -0.31 9.02
C GLU A 34 -7.60 -0.17 8.63
N ALA A 35 -8.05 1.08 8.42
CA ALA A 35 -9.40 1.37 7.95
C ALA A 35 -9.63 0.82 6.52
N PHE A 36 -8.59 0.85 5.69
CA PHE A 36 -8.67 0.34 4.32
C PHE A 36 -8.85 -1.18 4.27
N PHE A 37 -8.26 -1.94 5.19
CA PHE A 37 -8.46 -3.40 5.27
C PHE A 37 -9.88 -3.78 5.64
N ALA A 38 -10.50 -3.03 6.56
CA ALA A 38 -11.92 -3.22 6.89
C ALA A 38 -12.78 -3.02 5.63
N TRP A 39 -12.56 -1.93 4.90
CA TRP A 39 -13.27 -1.65 3.66
C TRP A 39 -13.01 -2.69 2.55
N LEU A 40 -11.75 -3.12 2.36
CA LEU A 40 -11.38 -4.17 1.41
C LEU A 40 -12.14 -5.48 1.68
N ALA A 41 -12.23 -5.86 2.95
CA ALA A 41 -12.94 -7.06 3.38
C ALA A 41 -14.44 -6.96 3.12
N GLU A 42 -15.06 -5.82 3.46
CA GLU A 42 -16.48 -5.55 3.17
C GLU A 42 -16.78 -5.58 1.66
N ALA A 43 -15.85 -5.06 0.84
CA ALA A 43 -15.95 -5.07 -0.61
C ALA A 43 -15.69 -6.46 -1.25
N GLY A 44 -15.29 -7.47 -0.47
CA GLY A 44 -15.00 -8.82 -0.96
C GLY A 44 -13.66 -8.97 -1.67
N PHE A 45 -12.77 -7.97 -1.56
CA PHE A 45 -11.39 -8.09 -2.03
C PHE A 45 -10.56 -8.88 -1.04
N SER A 46 -9.61 -9.65 -1.55
CA SER A 46 -8.78 -10.53 -0.72
C SER A 46 -7.29 -10.34 -0.95
N VAL A 47 -6.89 -9.51 -1.92
CA VAL A 47 -5.49 -9.23 -2.24
C VAL A 47 -5.30 -7.72 -2.28
N LEU A 48 -4.27 -7.24 -1.58
CA LEU A 48 -3.76 -5.87 -1.72
C LEU A 48 -2.33 -5.94 -2.22
N GLN A 49 -2.05 -5.27 -3.32
CA GLN A 49 -0.71 -5.03 -3.82
C GLN A 49 -0.39 -3.54 -3.68
N LEU A 50 0.62 -3.23 -2.87
CA LEU A 50 1.13 -1.87 -2.80
C LEU A 50 2.18 -1.64 -3.90
N LEU A 51 2.21 -0.43 -4.43
CA LEU A 51 3.38 0.03 -5.20
C LEU A 51 4.60 0.07 -4.26
N PRO A 52 5.84 0.07 -4.80
CA PRO A 52 7.01 -0.01 -3.95
C PRO A 52 7.05 1.14 -2.94
N LEU A 53 7.48 0.81 -1.73
CA LEU A 53 7.55 1.70 -0.57
C LEU A 53 9.00 2.15 -0.29
N GLY A 54 9.86 2.07 -1.31
CA GLY A 54 11.30 2.36 -1.17
C GLY A 54 11.57 3.84 -0.91
N ASP A 55 12.72 4.14 -0.30
CA ASP A 55 13.15 5.52 -0.05
C ASP A 55 13.36 6.29 -1.36
N LEU A 56 12.90 7.53 -1.40
CA LEU A 56 12.98 8.36 -2.62
C LEU A 56 14.03 9.46 -2.47
N GLY A 57 14.64 9.83 -3.60
CA GLY A 57 15.51 10.99 -3.67
C GLY A 57 14.76 12.29 -3.37
N PRO A 58 15.44 13.34 -2.87
CA PRO A 58 14.80 14.64 -2.64
C PRO A 58 14.12 15.16 -3.92
N GLY A 59 12.82 15.43 -3.82
CA GLY A 59 12.01 15.92 -4.94
C GLY A 59 11.51 14.84 -5.91
N ASP A 60 11.84 13.57 -5.68
CA ASP A 60 11.28 12.46 -6.44
C ASP A 60 9.93 12.02 -5.84
N SER A 61 9.04 11.56 -6.71
CA SER A 61 7.72 11.03 -6.37
C SER A 61 7.39 9.73 -7.11
N CYS A 62 8.31 9.26 -7.97
CA CYS A 62 8.14 8.02 -8.70
C CYS A 62 8.36 6.83 -7.75
N PRO A 63 7.34 6.00 -7.49
CA PRO A 63 7.44 4.88 -6.55
C PRO A 63 8.37 3.75 -7.04
N TYR A 64 8.91 3.86 -8.26
CA TYR A 64 9.88 2.92 -8.82
C TYR A 64 11.31 3.46 -8.82
N ALA A 65 11.52 4.71 -8.39
CA ALA A 65 12.83 5.37 -8.34
C ALA A 65 13.52 5.22 -6.96
N GLY A 66 13.27 4.10 -6.27
CA GLY A 66 13.84 3.84 -4.95
C GLY A 66 15.37 3.86 -4.96
N LEU A 67 15.99 4.56 -4.00
CA LEU A 67 17.45 4.61 -3.87
C LEU A 67 18.01 3.28 -3.37
N SER A 68 17.21 2.55 -2.60
CA SER A 68 17.53 1.23 -2.08
C SER A 68 16.37 0.25 -2.25
N ALA A 69 16.69 -1.01 -2.54
CA ALA A 69 15.71 -2.10 -2.56
C ALA A 69 15.31 -2.57 -1.14
N LEU A 70 15.99 -2.08 -0.11
CA LEU A 70 15.88 -2.55 1.29
C LEU A 70 15.40 -1.45 2.25
N ALA A 71 15.55 -0.17 1.87
CA ALA A 71 15.11 0.95 2.68
C ALA A 71 13.62 1.22 2.42
N LEU A 72 12.92 1.68 3.47
CA LEU A 72 11.52 2.10 3.38
C LEU A 72 11.44 3.62 3.48
N GLU A 73 10.49 4.21 2.77
CA GLU A 73 10.21 5.65 2.83
C GLU A 73 9.57 6.02 4.17
N ALA A 74 10.24 6.89 4.93
CA ALA A 74 9.81 7.30 6.25
C ALA A 74 8.46 8.04 6.23
N LEU A 75 8.16 8.77 5.15
CA LEU A 75 6.86 9.45 5.00
C LEU A 75 5.68 8.47 4.99
N THR A 76 5.92 7.21 4.62
CA THR A 76 4.87 6.19 4.51
C THR A 76 4.64 5.39 5.79
N LEU A 77 5.49 5.54 6.82
CA LEU A 77 5.38 4.86 8.12
C LEU A 77 4.43 5.59 9.08
#